data_AF-A0A7W6H074-F1
#
_entry.id   AF-A0A7W6H074-F1
#
_cell.length_a   1.000
_cell.length_b   1.000
_cell.length_c   1.000
_cell.angle_alpha   90.00
_cell.angle_beta   90.00
_cell.angle_gamma   90.00
#
_symmetry.space_group_name_H-M   'P 1'
#
loop_
_entity.id
_entity.type
_entity.pdbx_description
1 polymer ?
#
loop_
_entity_poly.entity_id
_entity_poly.type
_entity_poly.pdbx_seq_one_letter_code
_entity_poly.pdbx_strand_id
1 'polypeptide(L)'
;MQQKNPEVEFNQKAHEVIRAMLNKSEDRLISDGTCDPTETEDYLCRHYLAQVASLLGGASYYLPSEAAVGAEIFLSRNCGIYSMGRYARYSKICGKQLSQFTHLYFRRYPETLTQMYIERMQSATDEEIRHLNKDGLVQLAAANLPGVLEQARREQRRRGSAVSTVIVFNDDREHRLQMSKAQLRLTNNVWPT
;
A
#
# COMPACT_ATOMS: atom_id res chain seq x y z
N MET A 1 -16.64 -22.86 -14.11
CA MET A 1 -16.06 -21.84 -15.02
C MET A 1 -14.75 -21.37 -14.43
N GLN A 2 -13.61 -21.75 -15.01
CA GLN A 2 -12.30 -21.25 -14.56
C GLN A 2 -12.21 -19.79 -15.02
N GLN A 3 -12.29 -18.84 -14.09
CA GLN A 3 -11.91 -17.47 -14.36
C GLN A 3 -10.42 -17.47 -14.70
N LYS A 4 -10.12 -17.21 -15.97
CA LYS A 4 -8.76 -16.97 -16.46
C LYS A 4 -8.26 -15.75 -15.69
N ASN A 5 -7.40 -15.99 -14.69
CA ASN A 5 -6.83 -14.92 -13.88
C ASN A 5 -6.05 -14.02 -14.86
N PRO A 6 -6.46 -12.76 -15.10
CA PRO A 6 -5.74 -11.93 -16.04
C PRO A 6 -4.36 -11.70 -15.45
N GLU A 7 -3.34 -12.28 -16.08
CA GLU A 7 -1.94 -12.02 -15.73
C GLU A 7 -1.76 -10.50 -15.65
N VAL A 8 -1.37 -10.03 -14.47
CA VAL A 8 -1.17 -8.62 -14.22
C VAL A 8 0.09 -8.20 -14.96
N GLU A 9 -0.09 -7.60 -16.13
CA GLU A 9 1.01 -7.20 -17.00
C GLU A 9 1.72 -5.95 -16.46
N PHE A 10 3.05 -6.02 -16.38
CA PHE A 10 3.90 -4.90 -16.02
C PHE A 10 4.00 -3.91 -17.19
N ASN A 11 3.65 -2.64 -16.96
CA ASN A 11 3.66 -1.59 -17.97
C ASN A 11 4.94 -0.74 -17.86
N GLN A 12 5.85 -0.91 -18.82
CA GLN A 12 7.14 -0.18 -18.84
C GLN A 12 6.98 1.34 -18.86
N LYS A 13 5.99 1.88 -19.60
CA LYS A 13 5.77 3.33 -19.68
C LYS A 13 5.29 3.89 -18.34
N ALA A 14 4.39 3.17 -17.66
CA ALA A 14 3.95 3.56 -16.33
C ALA A 14 5.11 3.52 -15.33
N HIS A 15 6.02 2.54 -15.46
CA HIS A 15 7.20 2.43 -14.61
C HIS A 15 8.10 3.66 -14.70
N GLU A 16 8.42 4.08 -15.93
CA GLU A 16 9.24 5.26 -16.19
C GLU A 16 8.61 6.53 -15.61
N VAL A 17 7.29 6.69 -15.75
CA VAL A 17 6.55 7.83 -15.19
C VAL A 17 6.60 7.82 -13.66
N ILE A 18 6.31 6.68 -13.03
CA ILE A 18 6.33 6.54 -11.56
C ILE A 18 7.73 6.85 -11.02
N ARG A 19 8.79 6.28 -11.62
CA ARG A 19 10.17 6.56 -11.19
C ARG A 19 10.54 8.03 -11.32
N ALA A 20 10.21 8.65 -12.45
CA ALA A 20 10.47 10.08 -12.64
C ALA A 20 9.75 10.94 -11.59
N MET A 21 8.55 10.54 -11.16
CA MET A 21 7.81 11.23 -10.11
C MET A 21 8.40 11.02 -8.72
N LEU A 22 8.77 9.80 -8.37
CA LEU A 22 9.37 9.50 -7.08
C LEU A 22 10.70 10.23 -6.92
N ASN A 23 11.60 10.14 -7.92
CA ASN A 23 12.87 10.87 -7.90
C ASN A 23 12.66 12.39 -7.72
N LYS A 24 11.71 12.99 -8.47
CA LYS A 24 11.41 14.41 -8.32
C LYS A 24 10.87 14.76 -6.93
N SER A 25 10.13 13.84 -6.31
CA SER A 25 9.57 14.01 -4.96
C SER A 25 10.67 13.91 -3.91
N GLU A 26 11.59 12.97 -4.07
CA GLU A 26 12.79 12.83 -3.23
C GLU A 26 13.66 14.09 -3.30
N ASP A 27 14.00 14.53 -4.52
CA ASP A 27 14.78 15.76 -4.75
C ASP A 27 14.15 16.96 -4.06
N ARG A 28 12.81 17.07 -4.13
CA ARG A 28 12.07 18.15 -3.48
C ARG A 28 12.10 18.06 -1.96
N LEU A 29 11.89 16.86 -1.40
CA LEU A 29 11.92 16.68 0.07
C LEU A 29 13.28 17.04 0.64
N ILE A 30 14.35 16.72 -0.09
CA ILE A 30 15.73 17.09 0.25
C ILE A 30 15.94 18.59 0.08
N SER A 31 15.54 19.18 -1.05
CA SER A 31 15.76 20.62 -1.31
C SER A 31 15.01 21.50 -0.33
N ASP A 32 13.81 21.08 0.08
CA ASP A 32 12.95 21.80 1.02
C ASP A 32 13.40 21.58 2.48
N GLY A 33 14.43 20.75 2.74
CA GLY A 33 14.90 20.41 4.08
C GLY A 33 13.90 19.62 4.91
N THR A 34 12.91 18.99 4.28
CA THR A 34 11.84 18.24 4.96
C THR A 34 12.33 16.88 5.45
N CYS A 35 13.27 16.25 4.73
CA CYS A 35 13.72 14.90 5.02
C CYS A 35 15.20 14.74 4.64
N ASP A 36 15.94 13.96 5.44
CA ASP A 36 17.30 13.56 5.10
C ASP A 36 17.30 12.62 3.88
N PRO A 37 18.32 12.68 3.00
CA PRO A 37 18.39 11.83 1.80
C PRO A 37 18.28 10.32 2.09
N THR A 38 18.66 9.88 3.29
CA THR A 38 18.58 8.47 3.71
C THR A 38 17.19 8.04 4.17
N GLU A 39 16.28 8.99 4.40
CA GLU A 39 14.94 8.75 4.96
C GLU A 39 13.81 9.02 3.95
N THR A 40 14.11 9.66 2.82
CA THR A 40 13.11 10.04 1.80
C THR A 40 12.26 8.88 1.30
N GLU A 41 12.86 7.71 1.08
CA GLU A 41 12.14 6.51 0.63
C GLU A 41 11.10 6.06 1.67
N ASP A 42 11.48 6.00 2.96
CA ASP A 42 10.55 5.61 4.04
C ASP A 42 9.45 6.67 4.21
N TYR A 43 9.81 7.95 4.13
CA TYR A 43 8.85 9.05 4.18
C TYR A 43 7.80 8.94 3.06
N LEU A 44 8.25 8.73 1.81
CA LEU A 44 7.35 8.56 0.66
C LEU A 44 6.51 7.28 0.79
N CYS A 45 7.09 6.19 1.30
CA CYS A 45 6.36 4.95 1.56
C CYS A 45 5.26 5.13 2.61
N ARG A 46 5.56 5.78 3.74
CA ARG A 46 4.56 6.13 4.77
C ARG A 46 3.45 7.02 4.21
N HIS A 47 3.82 8.02 3.41
CA HIS A 47 2.84 8.91 2.77
C HIS A 47 1.97 8.17 1.75
N TYR A 48 2.53 7.25 0.97
CA TYR A 48 1.79 6.34 0.09
C TYR A 48 0.79 5.49 0.89
N LEU A 49 1.25 4.83 1.94
CA LEU A 49 0.43 3.98 2.80
C LEU A 49 -0.72 4.77 3.45
N ALA A 50 -0.45 5.97 3.97
CA ALA A 50 -1.46 6.84 4.54
C ALA A 50 -2.53 7.23 3.50
N GLN A 51 -2.10 7.54 2.27
CA GLN A 51 -3.03 7.89 1.20
C GLN A 51 -3.93 6.70 0.81
N VAL A 52 -3.36 5.51 0.66
CA VAL A 52 -4.13 4.29 0.36
C VAL A 52 -5.07 3.93 1.51
N ALA A 53 -4.58 3.95 2.75
CA ALA A 53 -5.38 3.69 3.94
C ALA A 53 -6.56 4.66 4.07
N SER A 54 -6.38 5.94 3.73
CA SER A 54 -7.48 6.93 3.79
C SER A 54 -8.63 6.60 2.83
N LEU A 55 -8.34 5.99 1.67
CA LEU A 55 -9.35 5.60 0.68
C LEU A 55 -10.07 4.31 1.08
N LEU A 56 -9.37 3.40 1.76
CA LEU A 56 -9.94 2.17 2.31
C LEU A 56 -10.75 2.42 3.58
N GLY A 57 -10.59 3.59 4.21
CA GLY A 57 -11.29 3.98 5.42
C GLY A 57 -12.81 3.94 5.23
N GLY A 58 -13.51 3.19 6.09
CA GLY A 58 -14.96 3.02 6.00
C GLY A 58 -15.45 1.98 4.98
N ALA A 59 -14.57 1.42 4.14
CA ALA A 59 -14.91 0.27 3.30
C ALA A 59 -15.19 -0.96 4.18
N SER A 60 -16.03 -1.89 3.70
CA SER A 60 -16.33 -3.12 4.43
C SER A 60 -15.23 -4.19 4.32
N TYR A 61 -14.40 -4.08 3.28
CA TYR A 61 -13.30 -4.99 2.98
C TYR A 61 -12.31 -4.31 2.02
N TYR A 62 -11.12 -4.90 1.92
CA TYR A 62 -10.07 -4.41 1.03
C TYR A 62 -10.46 -4.52 -0.45
N LEU A 63 -10.42 -3.41 -1.19
CA LEU A 63 -10.65 -3.37 -2.63
C LEU A 63 -9.37 -2.97 -3.40
N PRO A 64 -8.86 -3.82 -4.31
CA PRO A 64 -7.70 -3.48 -5.13
C PRO A 64 -7.88 -2.20 -5.98
N SER A 65 -9.11 -1.92 -6.40
CA SER A 65 -9.46 -0.70 -7.13
C SER A 65 -9.30 0.56 -6.28
N GLU A 66 -9.70 0.52 -5.01
CA GLU A 66 -9.53 1.65 -4.08
C GLU A 66 -8.05 1.90 -3.79
N ALA A 67 -7.25 0.85 -3.66
CA ALA A 67 -5.81 0.99 -3.52
C ALA A 67 -5.15 1.59 -4.78
N ALA A 68 -5.63 1.26 -5.98
CA ALA A 68 -5.16 1.89 -7.22
C ALA A 68 -5.54 3.39 -7.28
N VAL A 69 -6.74 3.76 -6.83
CA VAL A 69 -7.15 5.17 -6.73
C VAL A 69 -6.34 5.92 -5.69
N GLY A 70 -6.08 5.32 -4.51
CA GLY A 70 -5.19 5.89 -3.50
C GLY A 70 -3.78 6.14 -4.03
N ALA A 71 -3.24 5.19 -4.80
CA ALA A 71 -1.95 5.34 -5.48
C ALA A 71 -1.95 6.47 -6.52
N GLU A 72 -3.03 6.63 -7.29
CA GLU A 72 -3.20 7.73 -8.24
C GLU A 72 -3.21 9.09 -7.53
N ILE A 73 -3.94 9.21 -6.42
CA ILE A 73 -3.99 10.44 -5.61
C ILE A 73 -2.61 10.74 -5.02
N PHE A 74 -1.91 9.72 -4.53
CA PHE A 74 -0.54 9.86 -4.03
C PHE A 74 0.39 10.45 -5.11
N LEU A 75 0.36 9.90 -6.33
CA LEU A 75 1.19 10.39 -7.43
C LEU A 75 0.82 11.83 -7.83
N SER A 76 -0.48 12.13 -7.90
CA SER A 76 -1.00 13.46 -8.19
C SER A 76 -0.51 14.50 -7.19
N ARG A 77 -0.60 14.22 -5.88
CA ARG A 77 -0.16 15.13 -4.82
C ARG A 77 1.35 15.39 -4.86
N ASN A 78 2.13 14.36 -5.14
CA ASN A 78 3.59 14.46 -5.24
C ASN A 78 4.08 15.20 -6.50
N CYS A 79 3.24 15.34 -7.54
CA CYS A 79 3.58 16.13 -8.72
C CYS A 79 3.61 17.65 -8.46
N GLY A 80 3.06 18.12 -7.34
CA GLY A 80 2.93 19.54 -7.04
C GLY A 80 1.99 20.31 -7.97
N ILE A 81 1.22 19.61 -8.82
CA ILE A 81 0.24 20.16 -9.76
C ILE A 81 -1.09 19.46 -9.47
N TYR A 82 -2.22 20.15 -9.66
CA TYR A 82 -3.53 19.50 -9.63
C TYR A 82 -3.58 18.49 -10.79
N SER A 83 -3.72 17.19 -10.48
CA SER A 83 -3.44 16.07 -11.40
C SER A 83 -1.94 15.85 -11.67
N MET A 84 -1.61 14.70 -12.25
CA MET A 84 -0.24 14.32 -12.66
C MET A 84 0.36 15.20 -13.79
N GLY A 85 -0.16 16.41 -14.00
CA GLY A 85 0.30 17.39 -14.99
C GLY A 85 0.33 16.81 -16.40
N ARG A 86 1.49 16.89 -17.07
CA ARG A 86 1.71 16.31 -18.41
C ARG A 86 1.49 14.79 -18.46
N TYR A 87 1.47 14.12 -17.32
CA TYR A 87 1.25 12.67 -17.20
C TYR A 87 -0.19 12.31 -16.83
N ALA A 88 -1.12 13.26 -16.80
CA ALA A 88 -2.53 13.01 -16.46
C ALA A 88 -3.13 11.85 -17.29
N ARG A 89 -2.78 11.73 -18.58
CA ARG A 89 -3.23 10.62 -19.45
C ARG A 89 -2.80 9.22 -18.99
N TYR A 90 -1.79 9.13 -18.12
CA TYR A 90 -1.26 7.87 -17.58
C TYR A 90 -1.70 7.62 -16.13
N SER A 91 -2.48 8.50 -15.52
CA SER A 91 -2.73 8.49 -14.07
C SER A 91 -3.29 7.15 -13.57
N LYS A 92 -4.34 6.68 -14.22
CA LYS A 92 -5.00 5.41 -13.89
C LYS A 92 -4.08 4.20 -14.02
N ILE A 93 -3.27 4.17 -15.09
CA ILE A 93 -2.32 3.06 -15.33
C ILE A 93 -1.19 3.11 -14.31
N CYS A 94 -0.68 4.31 -13.99
CA CYS A 94 0.36 4.48 -12.97
C CYS A 94 -0.15 4.12 -11.57
N GLY A 95 -1.37 4.53 -11.21
CA GLY A 95 -1.99 4.16 -9.93
C GLY A 95 -2.16 2.65 -9.79
N LYS A 96 -2.66 1.99 -10.84
CA LYS A 96 -2.78 0.52 -10.89
C LYS A 96 -1.40 -0.17 -10.77
N GLN A 97 -0.41 0.28 -11.52
CA GLN A 97 0.93 -0.29 -11.47
C GLN A 97 1.60 -0.10 -10.11
N LEU A 98 1.53 1.11 -9.55
CA LEU A 98 2.10 1.39 -8.25
C LEU A 98 1.42 0.54 -7.16
N SER A 99 0.09 0.38 -7.19
CA SER A 99 -0.62 -0.42 -6.18
C SER A 99 -0.39 -1.93 -6.28
N GLN A 100 -0.05 -2.43 -7.47
CA GLN A 100 0.22 -3.85 -7.70
C GLN A 100 1.70 -4.21 -7.45
N PHE A 101 2.61 -3.29 -7.77
CA PHE A 101 4.05 -3.50 -7.70
C PHE A 101 4.72 -2.59 -6.66
N THR A 102 4.06 -2.33 -5.52
CA THR A 102 4.53 -1.40 -4.47
C THR A 102 5.97 -1.68 -4.04
N HIS A 103 6.32 -2.95 -3.84
CA HIS A 103 7.65 -3.41 -3.45
C HIS A 103 8.77 -3.03 -4.45
N LEU A 104 8.46 -2.78 -5.72
CA LEU A 104 9.45 -2.32 -6.70
C LEU A 104 9.79 -0.83 -6.53
N TYR A 105 8.89 -0.07 -5.93
CA TYR A 105 9.03 1.38 -5.75
C TYR A 105 9.39 1.75 -4.31
N PHE A 106 9.06 0.89 -3.35
CA PHE A 106 9.36 1.04 -1.93
C PHE A 106 9.96 -0.27 -1.43
N ARG A 107 11.28 -0.31 -1.29
CA ARG A 107 12.04 -1.53 -0.94
C ARG A 107 11.64 -2.06 0.42
N ARG A 108 11.38 -1.15 1.37
CA ARG A 108 10.98 -1.47 2.75
C ARG A 108 9.47 -1.49 2.97
N TYR A 109 8.67 -1.65 1.90
CA TYR A 109 7.21 -1.58 1.99
C TYR A 109 6.60 -2.50 3.07
N PRO A 110 6.96 -3.81 3.16
CA PRO A 110 6.42 -4.67 4.19
C PRO A 110 6.81 -4.23 5.61
N GLU A 111 8.05 -3.78 5.81
CA GLU A 111 8.57 -3.30 7.08
C GLU A 111 7.85 -2.03 7.52
N THR A 112 7.72 -1.05 6.63
CA THR A 112 7.03 0.22 6.91
C THR A 112 5.55 -0.03 7.20
N LEU A 113 4.87 -0.90 6.43
CA LEU A 113 3.48 -1.26 6.68
C LEU A 113 3.30 -1.99 8.03
N THR A 114 4.23 -2.89 8.36
CA THR A 114 4.21 -3.60 9.66
C THR A 114 4.39 -2.62 10.81
N GLN A 115 5.36 -1.71 10.69
CA GLN A 115 5.63 -0.69 11.69
C GLN A 115 4.42 0.22 11.91
N MET A 116 3.82 0.74 10.83
CA MET A 116 2.61 1.56 10.91
C MET A 116 1.43 0.81 11.52
N TYR A 117 1.25 -0.47 11.19
CA TYR A 117 0.22 -1.32 11.80
C TYR A 117 0.42 -1.47 13.31
N ILE A 118 1.65 -1.74 13.75
CA ILE A 118 1.98 -1.86 15.18
C ILE A 118 1.72 -0.55 15.91
N GLU A 119 2.24 0.57 15.39
CA GLU A 119 2.03 1.92 15.94
C GLU A 119 0.53 2.24 16.07
N ARG A 120 -0.26 1.88 15.05
CA ARG A 120 -1.72 2.05 15.05
C ARG A 120 -2.41 1.19 16.11
N MET A 121 -2.06 -0.09 16.21
CA MET A 121 -2.65 -1.00 17.19
C MET A 121 -2.27 -0.64 18.63
N GLN A 122 -1.08 -0.10 18.85
CA GLN A 122 -0.62 0.36 20.18
C GLN A 122 -1.31 1.65 20.62
N SER A 123 -1.62 2.54 19.67
CA SER A 123 -2.29 3.82 19.95
C SER A 123 -3.82 3.75 19.93
N ALA A 124 -4.40 2.66 19.40
CA ALA A 124 -5.84 2.49 19.31
C ALA A 124 -6.52 2.36 20.68
N THR A 125 -7.58 3.12 20.87
CA THR A 125 -8.51 2.97 21.98
C THR A 125 -9.33 1.69 21.85
N ASP A 126 -9.93 1.23 22.95
CA ASP A 126 -10.80 0.04 22.94
C ASP A 126 -11.98 0.19 21.96
N GLU A 127 -12.51 1.40 21.79
CA GLU A 127 -13.58 1.66 20.84
C GLU A 127 -13.09 1.56 19.38
N GLU A 128 -11.93 2.13 19.08
CA GLU A 128 -11.33 1.98 17.75
C GLU A 128 -10.98 0.52 17.43
N ILE A 129 -10.54 -0.26 18.42
CA ILE A 129 -10.29 -1.69 18.26
C ILE A 129 -11.58 -2.44 17.88
N ARG A 130 -12.74 -2.05 18.40
CA ARG A 130 -14.02 -2.66 18.00
C ARG A 130 -14.37 -2.36 16.54
N HIS A 131 -13.95 -1.21 16.03
CA HIS A 131 -14.23 -0.75 14.66
C HIS A 131 -13.03 -0.89 13.69
N LEU A 132 -12.08 -1.80 13.95
CA LEU A 132 -10.90 -2.00 13.06
C LEU A 132 -11.27 -2.34 11.62
N ASN A 133 -12.47 -2.87 11.37
CA ASN A 133 -12.93 -3.10 10.00
C ASN A 133 -13.17 -1.80 9.22
N LYS A 134 -13.26 -0.64 9.87
CA LYS A 134 -13.34 0.67 9.21
C LYS A 134 -11.97 1.34 9.09
N ASP A 135 -10.93 0.74 9.68
CA ASP A 135 -9.58 1.26 9.64
C ASP A 135 -8.86 0.76 8.38
N GLY A 136 -8.66 1.66 7.42
CA GLY A 136 -8.06 1.32 6.14
C GLY A 136 -6.61 0.87 6.23
N LEU A 137 -5.85 1.28 7.27
CA LEU A 137 -4.48 0.80 7.47
C LEU A 137 -4.49 -0.66 7.93
N VAL A 138 -5.42 -1.01 8.83
CA VAL A 138 -5.59 -2.40 9.28
C VAL A 138 -6.07 -3.30 8.15
N GLN A 139 -7.01 -2.83 7.32
CA GLN A 139 -7.43 -3.57 6.13
C GLN A 139 -6.27 -3.79 5.16
N LEU A 140 -5.48 -2.74 4.88
CA LEU A 140 -4.33 -2.81 4.00
C LEU A 140 -3.27 -3.78 4.55
N ALA A 141 -2.98 -3.72 5.84
CA ALA A 141 -2.07 -4.63 6.51
C ALA A 141 -2.58 -6.08 6.47
N ALA A 142 -3.86 -6.32 6.78
CA ALA A 142 -4.47 -7.65 6.72
C ALA A 142 -4.46 -8.26 5.30
N ALA A 143 -4.54 -7.42 4.27
CA ALA A 143 -4.48 -7.84 2.87
C ALA A 143 -3.06 -8.13 2.35
N ASN A 144 -2.02 -7.52 2.93
CA ASN A 144 -0.65 -7.58 2.39
C ASN A 144 0.37 -8.28 3.31
N LEU A 145 0.05 -8.47 4.60
CA LEU A 145 0.96 -9.06 5.58
C LEU A 145 0.45 -10.42 6.10
N PRO A 146 1.35 -11.39 6.32
CA PRO A 146 0.98 -12.68 6.91
C PRO A 146 0.59 -12.50 8.38
N GLY A 147 -0.44 -13.23 8.83
CA GLY A 147 -0.85 -13.26 10.25
C GLY A 147 -1.60 -12.02 10.78
N VAL A 148 -1.57 -10.87 10.09
CA VAL A 148 -2.21 -9.63 10.56
C VAL A 148 -3.74 -9.77 10.68
N LEU A 149 -4.38 -10.46 9.74
CA LEU A 149 -5.82 -10.70 9.80
C LEU A 149 -6.18 -11.45 11.09
N GLU A 150 -5.47 -12.54 11.38
CA GLU A 150 -5.69 -13.36 12.56
C GLU A 150 -5.41 -12.60 13.86
N GLN A 151 -4.37 -11.76 13.87
CA GLN A 151 -4.04 -10.87 14.99
C GLN A 151 -5.15 -9.84 15.24
N ALA A 152 -5.61 -9.13 14.20
CA ALA A 152 -6.69 -8.16 14.33
C ALA A 152 -7.98 -8.81 14.87
N ARG A 153 -8.34 -9.99 14.36
CA ARG A 153 -9.49 -10.77 14.86
C ARG A 153 -9.33 -11.21 16.31
N ARG A 154 -8.11 -11.56 16.73
CA ARG A 154 -7.82 -11.91 18.13
C ARG A 154 -8.01 -10.71 19.04
N GLU A 155 -7.49 -9.54 18.66
CA GLU A 155 -7.62 -8.32 19.47
C GLU A 155 -9.07 -7.83 19.57
N GLN A 156 -9.86 -7.90 18.48
CA GLN A 156 -11.30 -7.63 18.53
C GLN A 156 -12.02 -8.53 19.54
N ARG A 157 -11.77 -9.85 19.50
CA ARG A 157 -12.36 -10.81 20.44
C ARG A 157 -11.94 -10.55 21.88
N ARG A 158 -10.66 -10.23 22.12
CA ARG A 158 -10.13 -9.91 23.47
C ARG A 158 -10.84 -8.70 24.09
N ARG A 159 -11.31 -7.75 23.27
CA ARG A 159 -12.03 -6.54 23.70
C ARG A 159 -13.55 -6.66 23.67
N GLY A 160 -14.07 -7.88 23.51
CA GLY A 160 -15.50 -8.18 23.64
C GLY A 160 -16.32 -8.10 22.36
N SER A 161 -15.70 -7.95 21.18
CA SER A 161 -16.43 -8.10 19.91
C SER A 161 -16.77 -9.56 19.66
N ALA A 162 -18.07 -9.87 19.64
CA ALA A 162 -18.59 -11.23 19.42
C ALA A 162 -18.36 -11.74 17.98
N VAL A 163 -18.29 -10.83 17.01
CA VAL A 163 -18.07 -11.14 15.59
C VAL A 163 -16.86 -10.36 15.08
N SER A 164 -15.93 -11.05 14.44
CA SER A 164 -14.84 -10.42 13.70
C SER A 164 -15.42 -9.73 12.47
N THR A 165 -15.29 -8.41 12.38
CA THR A 165 -15.80 -7.62 11.26
C THR A 165 -14.76 -7.38 10.16
N VAL A 166 -13.50 -7.77 10.37
CA VAL A 166 -12.44 -7.63 9.36
C VAL A 166 -12.58 -8.72 8.30
N ILE A 167 -12.90 -8.30 7.08
CA ILE A 167 -13.10 -9.15 5.91
C ILE A 167 -12.02 -8.84 4.88
N VAL A 168 -11.30 -9.87 4.46
CA VAL A 168 -10.37 -9.85 3.33
C VAL A 168 -10.67 -11.11 2.51
N PHE A 169 -10.89 -10.98 1.20
CA PHE A 169 -11.11 -12.13 0.33
C PHE A 169 -9.84 -12.98 0.25
N ASN A 170 -9.97 -14.29 0.46
CA ASN A 170 -8.82 -15.20 0.52
C ASN A 170 -8.04 -15.24 -0.80
N ASP A 171 -8.73 -15.23 -1.94
CA ASP A 171 -8.11 -15.28 -3.27
C ASP A 171 -7.20 -14.06 -3.52
N ASP A 172 -7.64 -12.87 -3.12
CA ASP A 172 -6.85 -11.63 -3.24
C ASP A 172 -5.65 -11.61 -2.28
N ARG A 173 -5.84 -12.13 -1.06
CA ARG A 173 -4.78 -12.24 -0.05
C ARG A 173 -3.70 -13.22 -0.50
N GLU A 174 -4.08 -14.41 -0.95
CA GLU A 174 -3.15 -15.43 -1.42
C GLU A 174 -2.38 -14.94 -2.64
N HIS A 175 -3.05 -14.32 -3.61
CA HIS A 175 -2.40 -13.75 -4.78
C HIS A 175 -1.34 -12.71 -4.39
N ARG A 176 -1.65 -11.78 -3.48
CA ARG A 176 -0.69 -10.75 -3.03
C ARG A 176 0.48 -11.31 -2.26
N LEU A 177 0.22 -12.27 -1.36
CA LEU A 177 1.29 -12.95 -0.63
C LEU A 177 2.18 -13.78 -1.56
N GLN A 178 1.61 -14.40 -2.60
CA GLN A 178 2.36 -15.13 -3.62
C GLN A 178 3.18 -14.17 -4.50
N MET A 179 2.61 -13.05 -4.96
CA MET A 179 3.33 -12.04 -5.73
C MET A 179 4.51 -11.46 -4.93
N SER A 180 4.29 -11.09 -3.68
CA SER A 180 5.34 -10.62 -2.77
C SER A 180 6.47 -11.66 -2.63
N LYS A 181 6.13 -12.94 -2.40
CA LYS A 181 7.13 -14.02 -2.32
C LYS A 181 7.84 -14.32 -3.64
N ALA A 182 7.13 -14.29 -4.77
CA ALA A 182 7.68 -14.58 -6.10
C ALA A 182 8.61 -13.46 -6.58
N GLN A 183 8.27 -12.20 -6.28
CA GLN A 183 9.05 -11.04 -6.69
C GLN A 183 10.26 -10.80 -5.80
N LEU A 184 10.18 -11.09 -4.48
CA LEU A 184 11.35 -11.14 -3.60
C LEU A 184 12.42 -12.14 -4.09
N ARG A 185 12.00 -13.26 -4.70
CA ARG A 185 12.92 -14.23 -5.34
C ARG A 185 13.56 -13.69 -6.62
N LEU A 186 12.86 -12.83 -7.37
CA LEU A 186 13.37 -12.23 -8.60
C LEU A 186 14.31 -11.05 -8.30
N THR A 187 14.01 -10.21 -7.32
CA THR A 187 14.90 -9.10 -6.92
C THR A 187 16.24 -9.59 -6.36
N ASN A 188 16.24 -10.71 -5.62
CA ASN A 188 17.47 -11.34 -5.13
C ASN A 188 18.34 -11.97 -6.23
N ASN A 189 17.77 -12.20 -7.43
CA ASN A 189 18.49 -12.80 -8.56
C ASN A 189 18.85 -11.81 -9.68
N VAL A 190 18.27 -10.61 -9.69
CA VAL A 190 18.44 -9.63 -10.79
C VAL A 190 19.36 -8.47 -10.41
N TRP A 191 19.58 -8.20 -9.11
CA TRP A 191 20.50 -7.15 -8.66
C TRP A 191 21.45 -7.72 -7.60
N PRO A 192 22.66 -8.19 -7.98
CA PRO A 192 23.72 -8.37 -7.00
C PRO A 192 24.07 -6.99 -6.44
N THR A 193 24.11 -6.91 -5.12
CA THR A 193 24.56 -5.74 -4.34
C THR A 193 25.86 -5.13 -4.86
#